data_AF-A0A7Y7PC74-F1
#
_entry.id   AF-A0A7Y7PC74-F1
#
_cell.length_a   1.000
_cell.length_b   1.000
_cell.length_c   1.000
_cell.angle_alpha   90.00
_cell.angle_beta   90.00
_cell.angle_gamma   90.00
#
_symmetry.space_group_name_H-M   'P 1'
#
loop_
_entity.id
_entity.type
_entity.pdbx_description
1 polymer ?
#
loop_
_entity_poly.entity_id
_entity_poly.type
_entity_poly.pdbx_seq_one_letter_code
_entity_poly.pdbx_strand_id
1 'polypeptide(L)'
;MKLVKSGFCTVVFVFSLLSLFAQDRKLLLDKPGSFKITVDKLNGLGPDEYGRTCDFTDAECKVAVKNLTALLSVFRKTAVLTENKGFDGINYLNAGNCNTKFGYGLPCTVYILFETWSLIKGKIVKQTVEPPQFRFEVNRTTVFNKNGFEETNYSNAYNPTNPAYNEKGMNEATVAINELFYMPGVKEEVVPGIDRYGNNLVIYNPDRPAYWDQVTIREVFRLLFDYWKRVPDKATMEPMMEVFEAEYATYSESERDSFAYFGSPESISRIGSAKNNTPVMRSNPDYWNKKLPRSDIQFMVLEIPPQKTLENEVKTLLEKQDGGYYVSRMLYELDIDNLRHEIAH
;
A
#
# COMPACT_ATOMS: atom_id res chain seq x y z
N MET A 1 33.52 -5.33 63.95
CA MET A 1 33.05 -6.19 62.83
C MET A 1 33.73 -5.68 61.56
N LYS A 2 34.58 -6.50 60.93
CA LYS A 2 35.50 -6.10 59.84
C LYS A 2 34.73 -5.94 58.52
N LEU A 3 34.83 -4.76 57.90
CA LEU A 3 34.38 -4.48 56.54
C LEU A 3 35.29 -5.19 55.54
N VAL A 4 34.71 -6.05 54.70
CA VAL A 4 35.36 -6.66 53.54
C VAL A 4 35.12 -5.78 52.33
N LYS A 5 36.19 -5.25 51.71
CA LYS A 5 36.16 -4.54 50.44
C LYS A 5 36.18 -5.57 49.30
N SER A 6 35.11 -5.68 48.53
CA SER A 6 35.11 -6.42 47.26
C SER A 6 35.57 -5.50 46.13
N GLY A 7 36.68 -5.86 45.47
CA GLY A 7 37.15 -5.19 44.26
C GLY A 7 36.31 -5.61 43.05
N PHE A 8 35.69 -4.63 42.39
CA PHE A 8 34.95 -4.81 41.15
C PHE A 8 35.92 -4.58 39.97
N CYS A 9 36.32 -5.65 39.31
CA CYS A 9 37.20 -5.60 38.13
C CYS A 9 36.35 -5.26 36.90
N THR A 10 36.43 -4.02 36.41
CA THR A 10 35.74 -3.60 35.19
C THR A 10 36.53 -4.09 33.98
N VAL A 11 36.05 -5.15 33.35
CA VAL A 11 36.54 -5.60 32.04
C VAL A 11 35.97 -4.65 30.99
N VAL A 12 36.80 -3.74 30.48
CA VAL A 12 36.49 -2.89 29.33
C VAL A 12 36.53 -3.78 28.08
N PHE A 13 35.37 -4.23 27.62
CA PHE A 13 35.22 -4.88 26.33
C PHE A 13 35.34 -3.80 25.23
N VAL A 14 36.55 -3.62 24.70
CA VAL A 14 36.77 -2.86 23.47
C VAL A 14 36.18 -3.69 22.33
N PHE A 15 34.89 -3.47 22.05
CA PHE A 15 34.30 -3.84 20.77
C PHE A 15 34.96 -2.96 19.70
N SER A 16 36.10 -3.43 19.19
CA SER A 16 36.61 -3.04 17.88
C SER A 16 35.48 -3.32 16.89
N LEU A 17 34.75 -2.27 16.55
CA LEU A 17 33.87 -2.17 15.38
C LEU A 17 34.73 -2.44 14.15
N LEU A 18 35.03 -3.71 13.90
CA LEU A 18 35.43 -4.16 12.59
C LEU A 18 34.25 -3.84 11.69
N SER A 19 34.40 -2.76 10.92
CA SER A 19 33.67 -2.44 9.70
C SER A 19 33.82 -3.60 8.71
N LEU A 20 33.25 -4.76 9.07
CA LEU A 20 33.25 -5.98 8.30
C LEU A 20 32.40 -5.70 7.06
N PHE A 21 33.12 -5.36 5.99
CA PHE A 21 32.68 -5.30 4.61
C PHE A 21 31.70 -4.17 4.30
N ALA A 22 32.21 -2.93 4.28
CA ALA A 22 31.86 -2.08 3.14
C ALA A 22 32.22 -2.90 1.90
N GLN A 23 31.23 -3.49 1.24
CA GLN A 23 31.48 -4.15 -0.05
C GLN A 23 32.11 -3.08 -0.94
N ASP A 24 33.26 -3.38 -1.55
CA ASP A 24 33.86 -2.56 -2.62
C ASP A 24 32.95 -2.60 -3.86
N ARG A 25 31.73 -2.07 -3.70
CA ARG A 25 30.72 -1.90 -4.72
C ARG A 25 30.84 -0.46 -5.19
N LYS A 26 30.98 -0.29 -6.50
CA LYS A 26 30.92 1.02 -7.16
C LYS A 26 29.89 0.98 -8.26
N LEU A 27 28.88 1.84 -8.24
CA LEU A 27 27.91 1.93 -9.32
C LEU A 27 28.61 2.37 -10.61
N LEU A 28 28.19 1.76 -11.73
CA LEU A 28 28.69 2.10 -13.06
C LEU A 28 27.73 3.09 -13.74
N LEU A 29 27.67 4.31 -13.22
CA LEU A 29 26.68 5.33 -13.60
C LEU A 29 26.63 5.65 -15.11
N ASP A 30 27.76 5.53 -15.81
CA ASP A 30 27.86 5.85 -17.24
C ASP A 30 27.60 4.66 -18.17
N LYS A 31 27.46 3.45 -17.63
CA LYS A 31 27.30 2.24 -18.45
C LYS A 31 25.96 2.30 -19.19
N PRO A 32 25.92 2.23 -20.53
CA PRO A 32 24.65 2.25 -21.25
C PRO A 32 23.75 1.10 -20.83
N GLY A 33 22.48 1.42 -20.61
CA GLY A 33 21.42 0.48 -20.26
C GLY A 33 20.51 0.14 -21.43
N SER A 34 19.68 -0.88 -21.23
CA SER A 34 18.53 -1.19 -22.07
C SER A 34 17.22 -0.88 -21.35
N PHE A 35 16.10 -0.83 -22.08
CA PHE A 35 14.78 -0.64 -21.49
C PHE A 35 13.75 -1.56 -22.14
N LYS A 36 12.90 -2.18 -21.34
CA LYS A 36 11.79 -3.00 -21.85
C LYS A 36 10.53 -2.87 -20.99
N ILE A 37 9.39 -3.14 -21.61
CA ILE A 37 8.11 -3.30 -20.93
C ILE A 37 7.77 -4.79 -20.95
N THR A 38 7.44 -5.33 -19.79
CA THR A 38 6.94 -6.68 -19.60
C THR A 38 5.51 -6.59 -19.10
N VAL A 39 4.63 -7.39 -19.68
CA VAL A 39 3.22 -7.46 -19.29
C VAL A 39 2.97 -8.85 -18.73
N ASP A 40 2.58 -8.92 -17.47
CA ASP A 40 2.09 -10.15 -16.84
C ASP A 40 0.60 -10.35 -17.13
N LYS A 41 0.01 -11.41 -16.59
CA LYS A 41 -1.43 -11.67 -16.65
C LYS A 41 -2.19 -10.63 -15.82
N LEU A 42 -2.51 -9.49 -16.41
CA LEU A 42 -3.45 -8.53 -15.84
C LEU A 42 -4.80 -9.21 -15.52
N ASN A 43 -5.55 -8.67 -14.56
CA ASN A 43 -6.86 -9.18 -14.16
C ASN A 43 -7.79 -9.32 -15.37
N GLY A 44 -8.19 -10.55 -15.69
CA GLY A 44 -8.94 -10.94 -16.89
C GLY A 44 -8.15 -11.88 -17.82
N LEU A 45 -6.82 -11.86 -17.77
CA LEU A 45 -5.92 -12.84 -18.42
C LEU A 45 -5.53 -14.00 -17.48
N GLY A 46 -6.03 -13.96 -16.24
CA GLY A 46 -5.72 -14.90 -15.17
C GLY A 46 -6.29 -14.42 -13.83
N PRO A 47 -6.09 -15.21 -12.75
CA PRO A 47 -6.40 -14.77 -11.40
C PRO A 47 -5.46 -13.65 -10.93
N ASP A 48 -5.89 -12.91 -9.90
CA ASP A 48 -5.07 -11.92 -9.19
C ASP A 48 -3.92 -12.56 -8.40
N GLU A 49 -3.12 -11.74 -7.70
CA GLU A 49 -1.96 -12.21 -6.91
C GLU A 49 -2.31 -13.22 -5.80
N TYR A 50 -3.59 -13.36 -5.44
CA TYR A 50 -4.10 -14.31 -4.45
C TYR A 50 -4.90 -15.45 -5.06
N GLY A 51 -4.87 -15.62 -6.39
CA GLY A 51 -5.59 -16.70 -7.06
C GLY A 51 -7.08 -16.41 -7.30
N ARG A 52 -7.55 -15.18 -7.06
CA ARG A 52 -8.97 -14.82 -7.27
C ARG A 52 -9.22 -14.42 -8.71
N THR A 53 -10.27 -14.95 -9.31
CA THR A 53 -10.67 -14.54 -10.67
C THR A 53 -11.56 -13.31 -10.58
N CYS A 54 -11.20 -12.24 -11.28
CA CYS A 54 -12.06 -11.07 -11.42
C CYS A 54 -12.80 -11.11 -12.77
N ASP A 55 -13.98 -10.49 -12.82
CA ASP A 55 -14.83 -10.44 -14.01
C ASP A 55 -14.38 -9.35 -15.01
N PHE A 56 -13.14 -9.43 -15.51
CA PHE A 56 -12.63 -8.58 -16.60
C PHE A 56 -12.35 -9.43 -17.84
N THR A 57 -12.55 -8.83 -19.01
CA THR A 57 -12.34 -9.50 -20.30
C THR A 57 -10.93 -9.27 -20.84
N ASP A 58 -10.43 -10.21 -21.66
CA ASP A 58 -9.18 -10.05 -22.41
C ASP A 58 -9.12 -8.74 -23.22
N ALA A 59 -10.27 -8.29 -23.74
CA ALA A 59 -10.36 -7.04 -24.50
C ALA A 59 -10.10 -5.82 -23.62
N GLU A 60 -10.70 -5.77 -22.42
CA GLU A 60 -10.44 -4.72 -21.44
C GLU A 60 -8.97 -4.73 -20.99
N CYS A 61 -8.38 -5.90 -20.77
CA CYS A 61 -6.95 -6.03 -20.43
C CYS A 61 -6.05 -5.41 -21.51
N LYS A 62 -6.31 -5.71 -22.79
CA LYS A 62 -5.52 -5.16 -23.91
C LYS A 62 -5.60 -3.64 -23.98
N VAL A 63 -6.78 -3.06 -23.72
CA VAL A 63 -6.94 -1.60 -23.64
C VAL A 63 -6.21 -1.04 -22.42
N ALA A 64 -6.31 -1.70 -21.26
CA ALA A 64 -5.60 -1.28 -20.05
C ALA A 64 -4.08 -1.28 -20.25
N VAL A 65 -3.49 -2.28 -20.91
CA VAL A 65 -2.05 -2.29 -21.26
C VAL A 65 -1.65 -1.08 -22.08
N LYS A 66 -2.47 -0.65 -23.04
CA LYS A 66 -2.23 0.55 -23.83
C LYS A 66 -2.26 1.80 -22.95
N ASN A 67 -3.26 1.93 -22.09
CA ASN A 67 -3.41 3.07 -21.18
C ASN A 67 -2.24 3.14 -20.17
N LEU A 68 -1.85 2.00 -19.58
CA LEU A 68 -0.71 1.91 -18.67
C LEU A 68 0.62 2.22 -19.37
N THR A 69 0.77 1.81 -20.63
CA THR A 69 1.96 2.15 -21.43
C THR A 69 2.03 3.65 -21.71
N ALA A 70 0.88 4.30 -21.94
CA ALA A 70 0.81 5.75 -22.07
C ALA A 70 1.20 6.44 -20.75
N LEU A 71 0.67 5.99 -19.61
CA LEU A 71 1.08 6.47 -18.29
C LEU A 71 2.59 6.32 -18.06
N LEU A 72 3.17 5.17 -18.41
CA LEU A 72 4.61 4.94 -18.28
C LEU A 72 5.45 5.92 -19.11
N SER A 73 4.90 6.49 -20.18
CA SER A 73 5.59 7.52 -20.97
C SER A 73 5.83 8.81 -20.18
N VAL A 74 5.01 9.11 -19.16
CA VAL A 74 5.22 10.25 -18.25
C VAL A 74 6.50 10.03 -17.44
N PHE A 75 6.65 8.85 -16.82
CA PHE A 75 7.86 8.49 -16.08
C PHE A 75 9.10 8.49 -16.98
N ARG A 76 8.98 8.02 -18.23
CA ARG A 76 10.08 7.98 -19.21
C ARG A 76 10.63 9.36 -19.57
N LYS A 77 9.94 10.46 -19.26
CA LYS A 77 10.43 11.83 -19.44
C LYS A 77 11.40 12.29 -18.35
N THR A 78 11.51 11.57 -17.23
CA THR A 78 12.55 11.84 -16.22
C THR A 78 13.94 11.68 -16.81
N ALA A 79 14.93 12.46 -16.35
CA ALA A 79 16.26 12.43 -16.92
C ALA A 79 16.91 11.05 -16.70
N VAL A 80 16.72 10.44 -15.54
CA VAL A 80 17.25 9.10 -15.25
C VAL A 80 16.75 8.03 -16.23
N LEU A 81 15.46 8.03 -16.59
CA LEU A 81 14.91 7.06 -17.55
C LEU A 81 15.18 7.45 -19.01
N THR A 82 15.30 8.74 -19.32
CA THR A 82 15.67 9.24 -20.66
C THR A 82 17.12 8.89 -20.99
N GLU A 83 18.04 9.14 -20.06
CA GLU A 83 19.46 8.82 -20.17
C GLU A 83 19.68 7.30 -20.21
N ASN A 84 18.95 6.57 -19.37
CA ASN A 84 19.01 5.12 -19.23
C ASN A 84 20.45 4.59 -19.09
N LYS A 85 21.19 5.16 -18.14
CA LYS A 85 22.57 4.80 -17.84
C LYS A 85 22.71 4.21 -16.44
N GLY A 86 23.58 3.21 -16.34
CA GLY A 86 23.97 2.51 -15.13
C GLY A 86 22.99 1.46 -14.62
N PHE A 87 21.92 1.17 -15.38
CA PHE A 87 20.97 0.09 -15.12
C PHE A 87 20.32 -0.41 -16.43
N ASP A 88 19.81 -1.63 -16.44
CA ASP A 88 18.76 -2.01 -17.39
C ASP A 88 17.38 -1.74 -16.76
N GLY A 89 16.53 -0.97 -17.43
CA GLY A 89 15.20 -0.62 -16.95
C GLY A 89 14.14 -1.62 -17.38
N ILE A 90 13.27 -2.02 -16.46
CA ILE A 90 12.14 -2.91 -16.73
C ILE A 90 10.88 -2.28 -16.17
N ASN A 91 9.91 -1.99 -17.02
CA ASN A 91 8.56 -1.72 -16.55
C ASN A 91 7.77 -3.02 -16.53
N TYR A 92 7.23 -3.39 -15.37
CA TYR A 92 6.41 -4.58 -15.20
C TYR A 92 4.97 -4.18 -14.93
N LEU A 93 4.06 -4.55 -15.84
CA LEU A 93 2.62 -4.36 -15.67
C LEU A 93 2.02 -5.64 -15.09
N ASN A 94 1.49 -5.58 -13.88
CA ASN A 94 0.94 -6.73 -13.17
C ASN A 94 -0.54 -6.55 -12.81
N ALA A 95 -1.24 -7.67 -12.61
CA ALA A 95 -2.55 -7.67 -11.96
C ALA A 95 -2.44 -7.04 -10.57
N GLY A 96 -3.35 -6.10 -10.27
CA GLY A 96 -3.60 -5.69 -8.89
C GLY A 96 -4.56 -6.66 -8.22
N ASN A 97 -4.88 -6.42 -6.94
CA ASN A 97 -5.92 -7.18 -6.28
C ASN A 97 -7.29 -6.95 -6.90
N CYS A 98 -8.07 -8.02 -7.10
CA CYS A 98 -9.46 -7.87 -7.54
C CYS A 98 -10.16 -6.83 -6.68
N ASN A 99 -10.82 -5.89 -7.36
CA ASN A 99 -11.58 -4.84 -6.71
C ASN A 99 -12.69 -5.46 -5.86
N THR A 100 -12.96 -4.80 -4.76
CA THR A 100 -14.05 -5.18 -3.87
C THR A 100 -15.38 -4.68 -4.46
N LYS A 101 -16.49 -4.86 -3.74
CA LYS A 101 -17.80 -4.35 -4.21
C LYS A 101 -17.84 -2.83 -4.41
N PHE A 102 -16.85 -2.10 -3.89
CA PHE A 102 -16.72 -0.66 -4.00
C PHE A 102 -15.82 -0.21 -5.16
N GLY A 103 -15.13 -1.13 -5.86
CA GLY A 103 -14.29 -0.81 -7.00
C GLY A 103 -15.02 -0.95 -8.35
N TYR A 104 -14.44 -0.38 -9.39
CA TYR A 104 -14.98 -0.48 -10.76
C TYR A 104 -13.88 -0.69 -11.81
N GLY A 105 -12.84 0.15 -11.81
CA GLY A 105 -11.76 0.06 -12.80
C GLY A 105 -10.97 -1.24 -12.70
N LEU A 106 -10.22 -1.57 -13.74
CA LEU A 106 -9.32 -2.73 -13.76
C LEU A 106 -8.11 -2.43 -12.88
N PRO A 107 -7.94 -3.09 -11.72
CA PRO A 107 -6.87 -2.78 -10.79
C PRO A 107 -5.55 -3.37 -11.31
N CYS A 108 -4.51 -2.55 -11.28
CA CYS A 108 -3.16 -2.92 -11.73
C CYS A 108 -2.10 -2.45 -10.75
N THR A 109 -1.04 -3.24 -10.63
CA THR A 109 0.20 -2.80 -9.99
C THR A 109 1.25 -2.60 -11.08
N VAL A 110 1.88 -1.43 -11.06
CA VAL A 110 2.94 -1.08 -12.01
C VAL A 110 4.26 -1.01 -11.26
N TYR A 111 5.28 -1.69 -11.78
CA TYR A 111 6.64 -1.63 -11.27
C TYR A 111 7.57 -0.98 -12.29
N ILE A 112 8.52 -0.19 -11.80
CA ILE A 112 9.67 0.32 -12.54
C ILE A 112 10.91 -0.21 -11.83
N LEU A 113 11.57 -1.21 -12.42
CA LEU A 113 12.72 -1.90 -11.86
C LEU A 113 14.02 -1.41 -12.52
N PHE A 114 15.07 -1.32 -11.73
CA PHE A 114 16.40 -0.86 -12.14
C PHE A 114 17.43 -1.97 -11.91
N GLU A 115 17.71 -2.79 -12.93
CA GLU A 115 18.78 -3.80 -12.84
C GLU A 115 20.15 -3.12 -12.90
N THR A 116 20.64 -2.65 -11.75
CA THR A 116 21.81 -1.78 -11.69
C THR A 116 23.12 -2.49 -12.03
N TRP A 117 24.02 -1.77 -12.68
CA TRP A 117 25.37 -2.21 -12.96
C TRP A 117 26.34 -1.69 -11.89
N SER A 118 27.18 -2.57 -11.36
CA SER A 118 28.18 -2.22 -10.35
C SER A 118 29.50 -2.93 -10.63
N LEU A 119 30.61 -2.33 -10.18
CA LEU A 119 31.90 -2.99 -10.04
C LEU A 119 31.98 -3.56 -8.62
N ILE A 120 32.18 -4.87 -8.49
CA ILE A 120 32.40 -5.55 -7.21
C ILE A 120 33.72 -6.31 -7.31
N LYS A 121 34.71 -5.93 -6.49
CA LYS A 121 36.06 -6.54 -6.52
C LYS A 121 36.66 -6.56 -7.94
N GLY A 122 36.51 -5.46 -8.68
CA GLY A 122 37.00 -5.31 -10.06
C GLY A 122 36.19 -6.03 -11.14
N LYS A 123 35.10 -6.73 -10.80
CA LYS A 123 34.22 -7.41 -11.77
C LYS A 123 32.93 -6.63 -11.96
N ILE A 124 32.49 -6.49 -13.21
CA ILE A 124 31.19 -5.92 -13.52
C ILE A 124 30.11 -6.95 -13.16
N VAL A 125 29.16 -6.54 -12.34
CA VAL A 125 28.00 -7.33 -11.89
C VAL A 125 26.74 -6.55 -12.19
N LYS A 126 25.68 -7.26 -12.60
CA LYS A 126 24.32 -6.71 -12.69
C LYS A 126 23.48 -7.25 -11.54
N GLN A 127 22.74 -6.37 -10.86
CA GLN A 127 21.77 -6.77 -9.84
C GLN A 127 20.44 -7.12 -10.51
N THR A 128 20.18 -8.42 -10.71
CA THR A 128 18.92 -8.93 -11.30
C THR A 128 17.98 -9.56 -10.29
N VAL A 129 18.49 -9.93 -9.11
CA VAL A 129 17.69 -10.44 -7.99
C VAL A 129 17.35 -9.26 -7.09
N GLU A 130 16.05 -9.06 -6.85
CA GLU A 130 15.52 -7.92 -6.08
C GLU A 130 16.19 -6.59 -6.48
N PRO A 131 16.14 -6.21 -7.77
CA PRO A 131 16.67 -4.92 -8.19
C PRO A 131 15.89 -3.80 -7.47
N PRO A 132 16.52 -2.64 -7.23
CA PRO A 132 15.80 -1.44 -6.81
C PRO A 132 14.58 -1.21 -7.70
N GLN A 133 13.44 -0.95 -7.08
CA GLN A 133 12.18 -0.82 -7.79
C GLN A 133 11.29 0.24 -7.17
N PHE A 134 10.51 0.90 -8.01
CA PHE A 134 9.37 1.70 -7.62
C PHE A 134 8.09 0.97 -8.00
N ARG A 135 7.08 0.99 -7.13
CA ARG A 135 5.77 0.39 -7.39
C ARG A 135 4.66 1.40 -7.11
N PHE A 136 3.59 1.32 -7.88
CA PHE A 136 2.38 2.09 -7.62
C PHE A 136 1.13 1.34 -8.09
N GLU A 137 -0.02 1.75 -7.56
CA GLU A 137 -1.30 1.09 -7.79
C GLU A 137 -2.20 1.96 -8.67
N VAL A 138 -2.91 1.32 -9.60
CA VAL A 138 -3.89 1.95 -10.49
C VAL A 138 -5.26 1.32 -10.25
N ASN A 139 -6.31 2.14 -10.24
CA ASN A 139 -7.70 1.74 -10.08
C ASN A 139 -7.99 0.91 -8.82
N ARG A 140 -7.25 1.17 -7.74
CA ARG A 140 -7.36 0.48 -6.46
C ARG A 140 -7.51 1.46 -5.30
N THR A 141 -8.75 1.77 -4.93
CA THR A 141 -9.07 2.65 -3.79
C THR A 141 -8.87 1.98 -2.43
N THR A 142 -8.67 0.66 -2.42
CA THR A 142 -8.52 -0.20 -1.23
C THR A 142 -7.05 -0.49 -0.87
N VAL A 143 -6.10 0.30 -1.38
CA VAL A 143 -4.66 0.07 -1.15
C VAL A 143 -4.29 0.11 0.34
N PHE A 144 -5.02 0.88 1.15
CA PHE A 144 -4.76 1.06 2.58
C PHE A 144 -5.55 0.11 3.49
N ASN A 145 -6.33 -0.83 2.94
CA ASN A 145 -7.12 -1.79 3.73
C ASN A 145 -6.27 -2.58 4.75
N LYS A 146 -4.99 -2.84 4.44
CA LYS A 146 -4.06 -3.52 5.36
C LYS A 146 -3.65 -2.70 6.59
N ASN A 147 -3.82 -1.38 6.56
CA ASN A 147 -3.53 -0.52 7.70
C ASN A 147 -4.74 -0.40 8.66
N GLY A 148 -5.84 -1.09 8.36
CA GLY A 148 -7.11 -0.98 9.06
C GLY A 148 -7.46 -2.19 9.90
N PHE A 149 -8.64 -2.71 9.60
CA PHE A 149 -9.13 -3.97 10.13
C PHE A 149 -8.64 -5.06 9.19
N GLU A 150 -7.49 -5.68 9.50
CA GLU A 150 -6.96 -6.83 8.75
C GLU A 150 -7.38 -8.12 9.46
N GLU A 151 -8.67 -8.42 9.40
CA GLU A 151 -9.23 -9.58 10.07
C GLU A 151 -8.92 -10.87 9.29
N THR A 152 -8.69 -11.95 10.03
CA THR A 152 -8.37 -13.26 9.45
C THR A 152 -9.61 -13.91 8.83
N ASN A 153 -9.46 -14.47 7.63
CA ASN A 153 -10.53 -15.25 7.03
C ASN A 153 -10.51 -16.69 7.54
N TYR A 154 -11.46 -17.03 8.42
CA TYR A 154 -11.63 -18.37 8.96
C TYR A 154 -12.57 -19.26 8.12
N SER A 155 -12.85 -18.93 6.86
CA SER A 155 -13.81 -19.66 6.03
C SER A 155 -13.44 -21.13 5.79
N ASN A 156 -12.17 -21.50 5.99
CA ASN A 156 -11.67 -22.88 5.89
C ASN A 156 -11.46 -23.57 7.26
N ALA A 157 -12.12 -23.09 8.32
CA ALA A 157 -11.92 -23.62 9.67
C ALA A 157 -12.29 -25.10 9.79
N TYR A 158 -11.45 -25.86 10.49
CA TYR A 158 -11.67 -27.27 10.82
C TYR A 158 -12.39 -27.40 12.16
N ASN A 159 -13.46 -28.20 12.21
CA ASN A 159 -14.27 -28.45 13.41
C ASN A 159 -14.76 -27.19 14.16
N PRO A 160 -15.54 -26.31 13.50
CA PRO A 160 -16.10 -25.13 14.16
C PRO A 160 -16.99 -25.53 15.35
N THR A 161 -16.84 -24.84 16.48
CA THR A 161 -17.64 -25.05 17.70
C THR A 161 -18.76 -24.01 17.85
N ASN A 162 -18.70 -22.90 17.10
CA ASN A 162 -19.75 -21.89 17.04
C ASN A 162 -20.89 -22.33 16.11
N PRO A 163 -22.13 -22.52 16.60
CA PRO A 163 -23.26 -22.94 15.77
C PRO A 163 -23.69 -21.89 14.73
N ALA A 164 -23.30 -20.62 14.88
CA ALA A 164 -23.57 -19.55 13.92
C ALA A 164 -22.53 -19.46 12.79
N TYR A 165 -21.42 -20.23 12.88
CA TYR A 165 -20.40 -20.30 11.85
C TYR A 165 -20.96 -20.92 10.56
N ASN A 166 -20.63 -20.30 9.44
CA ASN A 166 -20.72 -20.91 8.12
C ASN A 166 -19.66 -20.28 7.21
N GLU A 167 -19.03 -21.11 6.37
CA GLU A 167 -17.91 -20.72 5.51
C GLU A 167 -18.21 -19.47 4.67
N LYS A 168 -19.35 -19.48 3.97
CA LYS A 168 -19.77 -18.37 3.10
C LYS A 168 -19.93 -17.07 3.88
N GLY A 169 -20.69 -17.11 4.98
CA GLY A 169 -20.95 -15.94 5.82
C GLY A 169 -19.70 -15.41 6.51
N MET A 170 -18.76 -16.29 6.89
CA MET A 170 -17.45 -15.91 7.43
C MET A 170 -16.67 -15.14 6.36
N ASN A 171 -16.56 -15.69 5.16
CA ASN A 171 -15.88 -15.03 4.05
C ASN A 171 -16.50 -13.66 3.71
N GLU A 172 -17.83 -13.58 3.62
CA GLU A 172 -18.54 -12.32 3.37
C GLU A 172 -18.30 -11.29 4.47
N ALA A 173 -18.32 -11.70 5.74
CA ALA A 173 -18.08 -10.80 6.87
C ALA A 173 -16.63 -10.33 6.93
N THR A 174 -15.65 -11.21 6.70
CA THR A 174 -14.23 -10.86 6.62
C THR A 174 -13.98 -9.86 5.50
N VAL A 175 -14.52 -10.11 4.29
CA VAL A 175 -14.38 -9.16 3.18
C VAL A 175 -14.97 -7.81 3.59
N ALA A 176 -16.16 -7.78 4.20
CA ALA A 176 -16.84 -6.54 4.54
C ALA A 176 -16.12 -5.71 5.62
N ILE A 177 -15.57 -6.32 6.67
CA ILE A 177 -14.81 -5.57 7.70
C ILE A 177 -13.45 -5.12 7.14
N ASN A 178 -12.81 -5.93 6.31
CA ASN A 178 -11.54 -5.59 5.67
C ASN A 178 -11.68 -4.53 4.56
N GLU A 179 -12.88 -4.02 4.28
CA GLU A 179 -13.08 -2.80 3.47
C GLU A 179 -12.73 -1.53 4.23
N LEU A 180 -12.75 -1.59 5.56
CA LEU A 180 -12.49 -0.44 6.41
C LEU A 180 -10.99 -0.25 6.61
N PHE A 181 -10.55 0.99 6.57
CA PHE A 181 -9.17 1.35 6.85
C PHE A 181 -9.04 2.66 7.60
N TYR A 182 -7.90 2.84 8.23
CA TYR A 182 -7.53 4.12 8.80
C TYR A 182 -6.89 4.98 7.74
N MET A 183 -7.26 6.25 7.70
CA MET A 183 -6.62 7.19 6.78
C MET A 183 -5.09 7.15 6.98
N PRO A 184 -4.30 6.99 5.89
CA PRO A 184 -2.87 6.65 5.99
C PRO A 184 -1.98 7.79 6.49
N GLY A 185 -2.57 8.93 6.83
CA GLY A 185 -1.89 10.12 7.33
C GLY A 185 -2.85 11.32 7.35
N VAL A 186 -2.33 12.49 7.70
CA VAL A 186 -3.07 13.74 7.54
C VAL A 186 -3.17 14.06 6.05
N LYS A 187 -4.38 14.38 5.58
CA LYS A 187 -4.62 14.79 4.20
C LYS A 187 -4.06 16.19 3.97
N GLU A 188 -3.25 16.35 2.93
CA GLU A 188 -2.77 17.62 2.40
C GLU A 188 -3.14 17.69 0.92
N GLU A 189 -3.94 18.68 0.50
CA GLU A 189 -4.18 18.90 -0.93
C GLU A 189 -2.93 19.57 -1.53
N VAL A 190 -2.28 18.91 -2.50
CA VAL A 190 -1.11 19.46 -3.19
C VAL A 190 -1.58 20.44 -4.26
N VAL A 191 -2.49 19.97 -5.10
CA VAL A 191 -3.23 20.71 -6.14
C VAL A 191 -4.55 19.97 -6.39
N PRO A 192 -5.57 20.59 -7.02
CA PRO A 192 -6.78 19.88 -7.40
C PRO A 192 -6.47 18.61 -8.21
N GLY A 193 -6.93 17.46 -7.70
CA GLY A 193 -6.69 16.13 -8.27
C GLY A 193 -5.44 15.41 -7.74
N ILE A 194 -4.67 16.00 -6.82
CA ILE A 194 -3.53 15.36 -6.15
C ILE A 194 -3.56 15.64 -4.66
N ASP A 195 -3.82 14.59 -3.88
CA ASP A 195 -3.79 14.63 -2.42
C ASP A 195 -2.57 13.88 -1.88
N ARG A 196 -1.99 14.36 -0.78
CA ARG A 196 -0.85 13.76 -0.07
C ARG A 196 -1.27 13.27 1.32
N TYR A 197 -0.72 12.12 1.69
CA TYR A 197 -0.83 11.49 3.00
C TYR A 197 0.54 10.98 3.44
N GLY A 198 1.35 11.85 4.03
CA GLY A 198 2.77 11.56 4.33
C GLY A 198 3.56 11.27 3.04
N ASN A 199 4.00 10.02 2.88
CA ASN A 199 4.68 9.57 1.67
C ASN A 199 3.73 9.14 0.55
N ASN A 200 2.43 9.01 0.79
CA ASN A 200 1.49 8.56 -0.24
C ASN A 200 0.92 9.75 -1.01
N LEU A 201 0.83 9.62 -2.32
CA LEU A 201 0.08 10.50 -3.20
C LEU A 201 -1.11 9.75 -3.77
N VAL A 202 -2.28 10.40 -3.75
CA VAL A 202 -3.50 9.95 -4.40
C VAL A 202 -3.78 10.88 -5.56
N ILE A 203 -3.86 10.32 -6.77
CA ILE A 203 -4.18 11.07 -8.00
C ILE A 203 -5.56 10.65 -8.46
N TYR A 204 -6.43 11.64 -8.65
CA TYR A 204 -7.87 11.45 -8.84
C TYR A 204 -8.46 12.56 -9.70
N ASN A 205 -9.71 12.37 -10.12
CA ASN A 205 -10.46 13.41 -10.81
C ASN A 205 -11.21 14.27 -9.76
N PRO A 206 -10.88 15.57 -9.61
CA PRO A 206 -11.47 16.42 -8.57
C PRO A 206 -12.93 16.80 -8.84
N ASP A 207 -13.46 16.59 -10.05
CA ASP A 207 -14.87 16.87 -10.39
C ASP A 207 -15.82 15.74 -9.94
N ARG A 208 -15.30 14.69 -9.30
CA ARG A 208 -16.06 13.52 -8.82
C ARG A 208 -16.34 13.62 -7.32
N PRO A 209 -17.26 12.80 -6.78
CA PRO A 209 -17.40 12.63 -5.33
C PRO A 209 -16.07 12.27 -4.65
N ALA A 210 -15.98 12.37 -3.33
CA ALA A 210 -14.78 11.96 -2.61
C ALA A 210 -14.44 10.48 -2.90
N TYR A 211 -13.16 10.15 -3.13
CA TYR A 211 -12.77 8.76 -3.41
C TYR A 211 -12.89 7.82 -2.20
N TRP A 212 -12.91 8.37 -0.98
CA TRP A 212 -13.17 7.63 0.26
C TRP A 212 -14.28 8.30 1.08
N ASP A 213 -15.08 7.47 1.74
CA ASP A 213 -16.11 7.88 2.69
C ASP A 213 -15.66 7.60 4.12
N GLN A 214 -15.88 8.54 5.03
CA GLN A 214 -15.74 8.28 6.45
C GLN A 214 -16.96 7.51 6.95
N VAL A 215 -16.75 6.44 7.73
CA VAL A 215 -17.82 5.60 8.27
C VAL A 215 -18.23 6.06 9.67
N THR A 216 -19.42 5.65 10.11
CA THR A 216 -19.91 5.94 11.47
C THR A 216 -19.49 4.85 12.46
N ILE A 217 -19.55 5.15 13.76
CA ILE A 217 -19.32 4.16 14.82
C ILE A 217 -20.29 2.97 14.65
N ARG A 218 -21.56 3.25 14.38
CA ARG A 218 -22.60 2.23 14.12
C ARG A 218 -22.22 1.30 12.97
N GLU A 219 -21.69 1.85 11.88
CA GLU A 219 -21.27 1.05 10.74
C GLU A 219 -20.09 0.13 11.08
N VAL A 220 -19.08 0.66 11.78
CA VAL A 220 -17.91 -0.12 12.22
C VAL A 220 -18.34 -1.26 13.14
N PHE A 221 -19.11 -0.97 14.20
CA PHE A 221 -19.55 -2.00 15.15
C PHE A 221 -20.49 -3.02 14.53
N ARG A 222 -21.38 -2.61 13.60
CA ARG A 222 -22.18 -3.57 12.84
C ARG A 222 -21.29 -4.58 12.11
N LEU A 223 -20.20 -4.13 11.48
CA LEU A 223 -19.28 -5.01 10.77
C LEU A 223 -18.46 -5.89 11.73
N LEU A 224 -18.02 -5.34 12.87
CA LEU A 224 -17.35 -6.12 13.93
C LEU A 224 -18.26 -7.21 14.47
N PHE A 225 -19.50 -6.89 14.84
CA PHE A 225 -20.49 -7.87 15.29
C PHE A 225 -20.78 -8.91 14.21
N ASP A 226 -20.91 -8.49 12.94
CA ASP A 226 -21.17 -9.38 11.82
C ASP A 226 -20.04 -10.41 11.62
N TYR A 227 -18.79 -9.99 11.81
CA TYR A 227 -17.60 -10.84 11.75
C TYR A 227 -17.45 -11.74 12.99
N TRP A 228 -17.45 -11.15 14.18
CA TRP A 228 -17.15 -11.88 15.42
C TRP A 228 -18.20 -12.93 15.74
N LYS A 229 -19.49 -12.68 15.50
CA LYS A 229 -20.56 -13.69 15.65
C LYS A 229 -20.35 -14.93 14.77
N ARG A 230 -19.48 -14.84 13.75
CA ARG A 230 -19.17 -15.91 12.80
C ARG A 230 -17.82 -16.56 13.04
N VAL A 231 -17.01 -16.11 13.99
CA VAL A 231 -15.74 -16.76 14.31
C VAL A 231 -15.99 -18.22 14.69
N PRO A 232 -15.26 -19.20 14.13
CA PRO A 232 -15.56 -20.63 14.25
C PRO A 232 -15.43 -21.17 15.67
N ASP A 233 -14.53 -20.60 16.48
CA ASP A 233 -14.34 -21.02 17.86
C ASP A 233 -15.25 -20.21 18.80
N LYS A 234 -16.22 -20.91 19.38
CA LYS A 234 -17.19 -20.36 20.32
C LYS A 234 -16.52 -19.77 21.57
N ALA A 235 -15.48 -20.42 22.08
CA ALA A 235 -14.78 -19.98 23.30
C ALA A 235 -14.03 -18.65 23.10
N THR A 236 -13.60 -18.37 21.87
CA THR A 236 -13.02 -17.07 21.49
C THR A 236 -14.11 -16.05 21.15
N MET A 237 -15.16 -16.47 20.44
CA MET A 237 -16.24 -15.59 19.99
C MET A 237 -17.03 -14.96 21.14
N GLU A 238 -17.49 -15.75 22.12
CA GLU A 238 -18.37 -15.28 23.21
C GLU A 238 -17.77 -14.11 24.02
N PRO A 239 -16.55 -14.22 24.60
CA PRO A 239 -15.99 -13.12 25.39
C PRO A 239 -15.71 -11.88 24.54
N MET A 240 -15.37 -12.04 23.26
CA MET A 240 -15.13 -10.89 22.38
C MET A 240 -16.44 -10.18 22.02
N MET A 241 -17.53 -10.92 21.80
CA MET A 241 -18.85 -10.34 21.59
C MET A 241 -19.32 -9.56 22.81
N GLU A 242 -19.16 -10.12 24.02
CA GLU A 242 -19.50 -9.41 25.28
C GLU A 242 -18.72 -8.09 25.41
N VAL A 243 -17.44 -8.09 25.07
CA VAL A 243 -16.58 -6.89 25.06
C VAL A 243 -17.13 -5.85 24.09
N PHE A 244 -17.39 -6.21 22.83
CA PHE A 244 -17.86 -5.23 21.84
C PHE A 244 -19.27 -4.74 22.13
N GLU A 245 -20.15 -5.58 22.67
CA GLU A 245 -21.48 -5.17 23.11
C GLU A 245 -21.41 -4.16 24.26
N ALA A 246 -20.58 -4.45 25.27
CA ALA A 246 -20.35 -3.54 26.39
C ALA A 246 -19.74 -2.21 25.92
N GLU A 247 -18.75 -2.26 25.02
CA GLU A 247 -18.10 -1.08 24.46
C GLU A 247 -19.10 -0.24 23.63
N TYR A 248 -19.85 -0.87 22.73
CA TYR A 248 -20.86 -0.19 21.92
C TYR A 248 -22.00 0.42 22.76
N ALA A 249 -22.33 -0.21 23.89
CA ALA A 249 -23.32 0.28 24.84
C ALA A 249 -22.90 1.60 25.51
N THR A 250 -21.60 1.92 25.56
CA THR A 250 -21.11 3.18 26.15
C THR A 250 -21.41 4.42 25.30
N TYR A 251 -21.57 4.27 23.99
CA TYR A 251 -21.91 5.39 23.10
C TYR A 251 -23.40 5.72 23.17
N SER A 252 -23.72 7.01 23.26
CA SER A 252 -25.07 7.53 23.02
C SER A 252 -25.54 7.28 21.59
N GLU A 253 -26.84 7.34 21.32
CA GLU A 253 -27.37 7.21 19.94
C GLU A 253 -26.77 8.22 18.97
N SER A 254 -26.58 9.47 19.42
CA SER A 254 -25.93 10.50 18.60
C SER A 254 -24.46 10.20 18.30
N GLU A 255 -23.74 9.58 19.25
CA GLU A 255 -22.35 9.18 19.02
C GLU A 255 -22.26 7.99 18.08
N ARG A 256 -23.20 7.03 18.16
CA ARG A 256 -23.26 5.89 17.24
C ARG A 256 -23.41 6.34 15.79
N ASP A 257 -24.15 7.42 15.56
CA ASP A 257 -24.32 8.02 14.23
C ASP A 257 -23.23 9.03 13.87
N SER A 258 -22.34 9.37 14.79
CA SER A 258 -21.16 10.20 14.51
C SER A 258 -20.08 9.41 13.77
N PHE A 259 -19.18 10.14 13.13
CA PHE A 259 -18.05 9.55 12.43
C PHE A 259 -17.10 8.81 13.38
N ALA A 260 -16.59 7.67 12.90
CA ALA A 260 -15.62 6.85 13.61
C ALA A 260 -14.18 7.35 13.40
N TYR A 261 -13.41 7.30 14.48
CA TYR A 261 -11.98 7.57 14.52
C TYR A 261 -11.27 6.43 15.25
N PHE A 262 -10.07 6.07 14.79
CA PHE A 262 -9.22 5.10 15.45
C PHE A 262 -8.28 5.77 16.44
N GLY A 263 -7.95 5.07 17.53
CA GLY A 263 -6.97 5.49 18.52
C GLY A 263 -7.55 5.76 19.92
N SER A 264 -8.77 5.30 20.20
CA SER A 264 -9.32 5.32 21.56
C SER A 264 -8.52 4.34 22.45
N PRO A 265 -7.77 4.79 23.47
CA PRO A 265 -6.93 3.91 24.27
C PRO A 265 -7.72 3.10 25.30
N GLU A 266 -8.95 3.50 25.60
CA GLU A 266 -9.84 2.88 26.59
C GLU A 266 -10.73 1.79 25.99
N SER A 267 -10.73 1.67 24.66
CA SER A 267 -11.58 0.75 23.89
C SER A 267 -10.74 -0.40 23.31
N ILE A 268 -11.30 -1.62 23.32
CA ILE A 268 -10.64 -2.79 22.74
C ILE A 268 -10.67 -2.72 21.22
N SER A 269 -11.76 -2.22 20.62
CA SER A 269 -11.81 -1.95 19.18
C SER A 269 -10.91 -0.79 18.75
N ARG A 270 -10.51 0.06 19.71
CA ARG A 270 -9.84 1.36 19.55
C ARG A 270 -10.65 2.40 18.77
N ILE A 271 -11.95 2.20 18.62
CA ILE A 271 -12.84 3.11 17.90
C ILE A 271 -13.42 4.13 18.88
N GLY A 272 -13.66 5.34 18.39
CA GLY A 272 -14.26 6.41 19.18
C GLY A 272 -14.90 7.49 18.33
N SER A 273 -15.65 8.37 19.00
CA SER A 273 -16.33 9.55 18.42
C SER A 273 -15.43 10.79 18.40
N ALA A 274 -14.34 10.78 19.18
CA ALA A 274 -13.44 11.91 19.32
C ALA A 274 -12.67 12.15 18.01
N LYS A 275 -12.93 13.29 17.37
CA LYS A 275 -12.26 13.70 16.13
C LYS A 275 -10.74 13.74 16.31
N ASN A 276 -10.04 13.04 15.43
CA ASN A 276 -8.58 13.03 15.35
C ASN A 276 -8.09 12.89 13.89
N ASN A 277 -6.78 12.72 13.70
CA ASN A 277 -6.15 12.61 12.38
C ASN A 277 -6.19 11.20 11.76
N THR A 278 -6.92 10.28 12.37
CA THR A 278 -7.02 8.87 11.99
C THR A 278 -8.48 8.45 11.83
N PRO A 279 -9.26 9.12 10.96
CA PRO A 279 -10.63 8.72 10.67
C PRO A 279 -10.67 7.31 10.06
N VAL A 280 -11.76 6.58 10.35
CA VAL A 280 -12.04 5.28 9.74
C VAL A 280 -12.77 5.52 8.43
N MET A 281 -12.22 4.99 7.35
CA MET A 281 -12.62 5.22 5.98
C MET A 281 -13.03 3.92 5.30
N ARG A 282 -13.77 4.03 4.20
CA ARG A 282 -13.96 2.99 3.19
C ARG A 282 -13.88 3.58 1.80
N SER A 283 -13.75 2.74 0.77
CA SER A 283 -13.87 3.20 -0.62
C SER A 283 -15.28 3.74 -0.89
N ASN A 284 -15.35 4.88 -1.61
CA ASN A 284 -16.62 5.43 -2.07
C ASN A 284 -17.01 4.84 -3.44
N PRO A 285 -18.09 4.05 -3.55
CA PRO A 285 -18.52 3.49 -4.83
C PRO A 285 -19.00 4.56 -5.84
N ASP A 286 -19.43 5.73 -5.37
CA ASP A 286 -19.95 6.81 -6.21
C ASP A 286 -18.84 7.64 -6.86
N TYR A 287 -17.59 7.47 -6.42
CA TYR A 287 -16.42 8.07 -7.08
C TYR A 287 -16.27 7.58 -8.53
N TRP A 288 -16.60 6.31 -8.80
CA TRP A 288 -16.33 5.71 -10.10
C TRP A 288 -17.27 6.22 -11.19
N ASN A 289 -16.70 6.72 -12.28
CA ASN A 289 -17.48 7.01 -13.47
C ASN A 289 -17.72 5.72 -14.26
N LYS A 290 -18.84 5.06 -14.00
CA LYS A 290 -19.23 3.79 -14.65
C LYS A 290 -19.65 3.93 -16.11
N LYS A 291 -19.62 5.15 -16.67
CA LYS A 291 -19.81 5.40 -18.11
C LYS A 291 -18.51 5.29 -18.90
N LEU A 292 -17.36 5.36 -18.23
CA LEU A 292 -16.05 5.13 -18.84
C LEU A 292 -15.73 3.63 -18.89
N PRO A 293 -14.98 3.15 -19.88
CA PRO A 293 -14.43 1.80 -19.88
C PRO A 293 -13.71 1.46 -18.57
N ARG A 294 -13.85 0.22 -18.07
CA ARG A 294 -13.12 -0.25 -16.88
C ARG A 294 -11.61 -0.25 -17.06
N SER A 295 -11.12 -0.29 -18.30
CA SER A 295 -9.71 -0.19 -18.67
C SER A 295 -9.11 1.20 -18.48
N ASP A 296 -9.93 2.24 -18.30
CA ASP A 296 -9.45 3.60 -18.12
C ASP A 296 -8.88 3.81 -16.72
N ILE A 297 -7.82 4.61 -16.63
CA ILE A 297 -7.17 4.97 -15.37
C ILE A 297 -8.04 6.04 -14.72
N GLN A 298 -8.70 5.71 -13.61
CA GLN A 298 -9.57 6.64 -12.90
C GLN A 298 -9.03 7.00 -11.51
N PHE A 299 -8.03 6.28 -11.01
CA PHE A 299 -7.45 6.48 -9.69
C PHE A 299 -6.03 5.94 -9.65
N MET A 300 -5.10 6.63 -9.00
CA MET A 300 -3.75 6.13 -8.76
C MET A 300 -3.28 6.41 -7.35
N VAL A 301 -2.47 5.50 -6.79
CA VAL A 301 -1.77 5.71 -5.52
C VAL A 301 -0.30 5.40 -5.67
N LEU A 302 0.54 6.36 -5.28
CA LEU A 302 1.99 6.29 -5.40
C LEU A 302 2.64 6.54 -4.03
N GLU A 303 3.71 5.84 -3.70
CA GLU A 303 4.51 6.12 -2.50
C GLU A 303 5.73 6.97 -2.88
N ILE A 304 5.58 8.29 -2.79
CA ILE A 304 6.61 9.28 -3.11
C ILE A 304 6.91 10.13 -1.86
N PRO A 305 8.08 9.95 -1.22
CA PRO A 305 8.49 10.79 -0.10
C PRO A 305 8.50 12.28 -0.44
N PRO A 306 8.40 13.18 0.56
CA PRO A 306 8.56 14.62 0.33
C PRO A 306 9.89 14.96 -0.35
N GLN A 307 9.92 16.04 -1.13
CA GLN A 307 11.07 16.43 -1.96
C GLN A 307 12.39 16.52 -1.17
N LYS A 308 12.35 17.08 0.05
CA LYS A 308 13.52 17.18 0.93
C LYS A 308 14.07 15.81 1.36
N THR A 309 13.19 14.83 1.56
CA THR A 309 13.59 13.45 1.86
C THR A 309 14.28 12.84 0.64
N LEU A 310 13.68 12.98 -0.55
CA LEU A 310 14.26 12.49 -1.81
C LEU A 310 15.62 13.13 -2.10
N GLU A 311 15.79 14.44 -1.90
CA GLU A 311 17.08 15.13 -2.07
C GLU A 311 18.18 14.50 -1.19
N ASN A 312 17.88 14.25 0.08
CA ASN A 312 18.80 13.61 1.00
C ASN A 312 19.07 12.15 0.64
N GLU A 313 18.06 11.41 0.20
CA GLU A 313 18.20 10.01 -0.23
C GLU A 313 19.08 9.90 -1.48
N VAL A 314 18.86 10.73 -2.50
CA VAL A 314 19.67 10.77 -3.72
C VAL A 314 21.15 10.94 -3.37
N LYS A 315 21.47 11.92 -2.52
CA LYS A 315 22.85 12.13 -2.05
C LYS A 315 23.39 10.92 -1.28
N THR A 316 22.63 10.45 -0.28
CA THR A 316 23.07 9.39 0.63
C THR A 316 23.28 8.04 -0.09
N LEU A 317 22.37 7.68 -0.99
CA LEU A 317 22.43 6.42 -1.74
C LEU A 317 23.58 6.45 -2.75
N LEU A 318 23.85 7.60 -3.36
CA LEU A 318 25.00 7.77 -4.24
C LEU A 318 26.32 7.62 -3.47
N GLU A 319 26.45 8.27 -2.30
CA GLU A 319 27.63 8.14 -1.44
C GLU A 319 27.88 6.69 -1.02
N LYS A 320 26.81 5.94 -0.76
CA LYS A 320 26.84 4.51 -0.41
C LYS A 320 27.00 3.56 -1.60
N GLN A 321 27.00 4.07 -2.83
CA GLN A 321 27.02 3.28 -4.07
C GLN A 321 25.85 2.27 -4.12
N ASP A 322 24.69 2.68 -3.63
CA ASP A 322 23.48 1.88 -3.54
C ASP A 322 22.58 2.10 -4.78
N GLY A 323 22.11 1.01 -5.37
CA GLY A 323 21.26 1.06 -6.57
C GLY A 323 19.92 1.78 -6.36
N GLY A 324 19.43 1.89 -5.12
CA GLY A 324 18.27 2.70 -4.76
C GLY A 324 18.39 4.16 -5.20
N TYR A 325 19.61 4.65 -5.44
CA TYR A 325 19.90 5.95 -6.04
C TYR A 325 19.03 6.25 -7.27
N TYR A 326 18.86 5.30 -8.19
CA TYR A 326 18.09 5.54 -9.42
C TYR A 326 16.58 5.68 -9.15
N VAL A 327 16.06 4.97 -8.15
CA VAL A 327 14.65 5.10 -7.72
C VAL A 327 14.44 6.50 -7.13
N SER A 328 15.23 6.90 -6.13
CA SER A 328 15.06 8.22 -5.50
C SER A 328 15.31 9.35 -6.50
N ARG A 329 16.26 9.21 -7.44
CA ARG A 329 16.51 10.20 -8.51
C ARG A 329 15.31 10.31 -9.45
N MET A 330 14.74 9.18 -9.89
CA MET A 330 13.53 9.19 -10.73
C MET A 330 12.37 9.91 -10.04
N LEU A 331 12.14 9.60 -8.76
CA LEU A 331 11.05 10.20 -8.00
C LEU A 331 11.29 11.70 -7.74
N TYR A 332 12.54 12.09 -7.50
CA TYR A 332 12.92 13.51 -7.32
C TYR A 332 12.70 14.34 -8.59
N GLU A 333 12.92 13.74 -9.76
CA GLU A 333 12.77 14.37 -11.08
C GLU A 333 11.34 14.28 -11.65
N LEU A 334 10.44 13.52 -11.00
CA LEU A 334 9.10 13.25 -11.53
C LEU A 334 8.21 14.49 -11.41
N ASP A 335 7.70 14.95 -12.55
CA ASP A 335 6.63 15.95 -12.59
C ASP A 335 5.29 15.27 -12.26
N ILE A 336 4.91 15.33 -10.98
CA ILE A 336 3.68 14.72 -10.47
C ILE A 336 2.42 15.39 -11.05
N ASP A 337 2.49 16.65 -11.48
CA ASP A 337 1.33 17.34 -12.04
C ASP A 337 0.93 16.75 -13.39
N ASN A 338 1.89 16.23 -14.17
CA ASN A 338 1.60 15.58 -15.44
C ASN A 338 0.82 14.27 -15.28
N LEU A 339 0.93 13.59 -14.14
CA LEU A 339 0.25 12.33 -13.90
C LEU A 339 -1.28 12.50 -13.85
N ARG A 340 -1.79 13.68 -13.47
CA ARG A 340 -3.24 13.93 -13.43
C ARG A 340 -3.88 13.91 -14.83
N HIS A 341 -3.11 14.18 -15.89
CA HIS A 341 -3.59 14.13 -17.27
C HIS A 341 -3.87 12.71 -17.76
N GLU A 342 -3.38 11.70 -17.04
CA GLU A 342 -3.65 10.29 -17.31
C GLU A 342 -4.90 9.79 -16.58
N ILE A 343 -5.49 10.59 -15.69
CA ILE A 343 -6.79 10.28 -15.08
C ILE A 343 -7.90 10.60 -16.10
N ALA A 344 -8.72 9.60 -16.41
CA ALA A 344 -9.84 9.76 -17.31
C ALA A 344 -10.91 10.68 -16.71
N HIS A 345 -11.49 11.54 -17.55
CA HIS A 345 -12.50 12.53 -17.16
C HIS A 345 -13.92 12.01 -17.38
#